data_AF-A0A1Q5N1N5-F1
#
_entry.id   AF-A0A1Q5N1N5-F1
#
_cell.length_a   1.000
_cell.length_b   1.000
_cell.length_c   1.000
_cell.angle_alpha   90.00
_cell.angle_beta   90.00
_cell.angle_gamma   90.00
#
_symmetry.space_group_name_H-M   'P 1'
#
loop_
_entity.id
_entity.type
_entity.pdbx_description
1 polymer ?
#
loop_
_entity_poly.entity_id
_entity_poly.type
_entity_poly.pdbx_seq_one_letter_code
_entity_poly.pdbx_strand_id
1 'polypeptide(L)'
;MSVDGAHDGALERLKRHGRIVVVGASLAGLRAAETMRERGFAGSLTMIGDEPYEPYDRPPLSKQVLLGKATADRTALPRRRPLDAQWRLGVPAVGLDMAARRVLLADGGEVEYDRLLIATGVRARPWPNEEEGALDGVFVLRTRDDGAALERALAAGPRRVLVIGAGFTGSEIASACRERGLAVTVAERGAAPLVGALGGVVGEVAAEMHRENGVDLRTGVMVTALEGDPSGRVRAAHLSDGETVEAEVVVVSLGAQRNTEWLAGSGLGAGPRGIACDAGCRAFDIRGIVTDDIYVAGDVARSPHALFGYQFLSLEHWGNAVAQAETAAHNMLSESADRRPHLWVPAFWSSQFGVNIKSVGVPPMGTEIMFTQGSRDERRFAAVYGYQGRVIAAVTFDNCRWLPFYQQQIESGAPFPVPFPTVDRRPDGRKPMPADFPDPSVPTHGPTITLSGYSPADKKMTFIPAHH
;
A
#
# COMPACT_ATOMS: atom_id res chain seq x y z
N MET A 1 3.60 -8.61 -48.89
CA MET A 1 3.39 -9.73 -47.96
C MET A 1 3.77 -9.22 -46.58
N SER A 2 2.76 -8.95 -45.76
CA SER A 2 2.81 -8.04 -44.62
C SER A 2 3.47 -8.67 -43.39
N VAL A 3 4.30 -7.87 -42.71
CA VAL A 3 4.85 -8.18 -41.38
C VAL A 3 3.72 -8.28 -40.33
N ASP A 4 2.56 -7.67 -40.60
CA ASP A 4 1.37 -7.69 -39.74
C ASP A 4 0.76 -9.09 -39.57
N GLY A 5 0.84 -9.98 -40.57
CA GLY A 5 0.24 -11.33 -40.48
C GLY A 5 0.99 -12.31 -39.57
N ALA A 6 2.26 -12.04 -39.26
CA ALA A 6 3.08 -12.92 -38.41
C ALA A 6 2.92 -12.60 -36.91
N HIS A 7 2.63 -11.34 -36.56
CA HIS A 7 2.44 -10.89 -35.19
C HIS A 7 1.10 -11.37 -34.61
N ASP A 8 0.01 -11.26 -35.38
CA ASP A 8 -1.32 -11.81 -35.02
C ASP A 8 -1.24 -13.31 -34.66
N GLY A 9 -0.43 -14.08 -35.41
CA GLY A 9 -0.25 -15.50 -35.16
C GLY A 9 0.46 -15.82 -33.83
N ALA A 10 1.37 -14.96 -33.38
CA ALA A 10 2.14 -15.18 -32.14
C ALA A 10 1.31 -14.88 -30.89
N LEU A 11 0.56 -13.79 -30.87
CA LEU A 11 -0.33 -13.45 -29.75
C LEU A 11 -1.48 -14.45 -29.63
N GLU A 12 -2.07 -14.87 -30.75
CA GLU A 12 -3.11 -15.89 -30.74
C GLU A 12 -2.60 -17.27 -30.29
N ARG A 13 -1.36 -17.61 -30.63
CA ARG A 13 -0.69 -18.80 -30.07
C ARG A 13 -0.47 -18.67 -28.57
N LEU A 14 -0.02 -17.51 -28.09
CA LEU A 14 0.12 -17.24 -26.65
C LEU A 14 -1.23 -17.39 -25.94
N LYS A 15 -2.30 -16.80 -26.48
CA LYS A 15 -3.65 -16.92 -25.89
C LYS A 15 -4.10 -18.36 -25.77
N ARG A 16 -3.86 -19.20 -26.78
CA ARG A 16 -4.30 -20.61 -26.77
C ARG A 16 -3.41 -21.57 -25.99
N HIS A 17 -2.10 -21.39 -26.04
CA HIS A 17 -1.13 -22.40 -25.58
C HIS A 17 0.00 -21.83 -24.72
N GLY A 18 0.01 -20.53 -24.47
CA GLY A 18 1.05 -19.88 -23.70
C GLY A 18 1.05 -20.27 -22.22
N ARG A 19 2.17 -19.96 -21.57
CA ARG A 19 2.38 -20.13 -20.14
C ARG A 19 2.46 -18.75 -19.49
N ILE A 20 1.48 -18.44 -18.64
CA ILE A 20 1.51 -17.23 -17.84
C ILE A 20 1.71 -17.61 -16.39
N VAL A 21 2.71 -16.99 -15.77
CA VAL A 21 3.00 -17.15 -14.34
C VAL A 21 2.66 -15.84 -13.63
N VAL A 22 1.96 -15.93 -12.51
CA VAL A 22 1.66 -14.81 -11.61
C VAL A 22 2.32 -15.08 -10.27
N VAL A 23 3.29 -14.25 -9.89
CA VAL A 23 3.96 -14.32 -8.58
C VAL A 23 3.28 -13.31 -7.66
N GLY A 24 2.48 -13.80 -6.72
CA GLY A 24 1.61 -13.02 -5.84
C GLY A 24 0.16 -13.49 -5.91
N ALA A 25 -0.19 -14.48 -5.08
CA ALA A 25 -1.54 -15.07 -5.02
C ALA A 25 -2.52 -14.29 -4.11
N SER A 26 -2.58 -12.96 -4.29
CA SER A 26 -3.46 -12.07 -3.54
C SER A 26 -4.37 -11.27 -4.50
N LEU A 27 -5.01 -10.19 -4.05
CA LEU A 27 -5.95 -9.37 -4.81
C LEU A 27 -5.47 -9.03 -6.24
N ALA A 28 -4.28 -8.44 -6.39
CA ALA A 28 -3.77 -8.05 -7.71
C ALA A 28 -3.60 -9.27 -8.64
N GLY A 29 -2.97 -10.35 -8.15
CA GLY A 29 -2.79 -11.56 -8.93
C GLY A 29 -4.12 -12.22 -9.31
N LEU A 30 -5.08 -12.32 -8.37
CA LEU A 30 -6.41 -12.86 -8.63
C LEU A 30 -7.13 -12.06 -9.72
N ARG A 31 -7.15 -10.72 -9.61
CA ARG A 31 -7.83 -9.87 -10.60
C ARG A 31 -7.16 -9.95 -11.96
N ALA A 32 -5.84 -10.00 -12.02
CA ALA A 32 -5.13 -10.19 -13.28
C ALA A 32 -5.49 -11.54 -13.94
N ALA A 33 -5.45 -12.63 -13.18
CA ALA A 33 -5.83 -13.96 -13.65
C ALA A 33 -7.27 -13.99 -14.20
N GLU A 34 -8.22 -13.39 -13.48
CA GLU A 34 -9.60 -13.26 -13.93
C GLU A 34 -9.71 -12.43 -15.23
N THR A 35 -9.00 -11.30 -15.32
CA THR A 35 -8.96 -10.50 -16.54
C THR A 35 -8.31 -11.24 -17.71
N MET A 36 -7.28 -12.05 -17.48
CA MET A 36 -6.68 -12.87 -18.54
C MET A 36 -7.69 -13.85 -19.12
N ARG A 37 -8.43 -14.56 -18.25
CA ARG A 37 -9.52 -15.45 -18.68
C ARG A 37 -10.64 -14.70 -19.41
N GLU A 38 -11.01 -13.52 -18.93
CA GLU A 38 -11.96 -12.63 -19.62
C GLU A 38 -11.54 -12.28 -21.05
N ARG A 39 -10.24 -12.05 -21.23
CA ARG A 39 -9.63 -11.65 -22.51
C ARG A 39 -9.32 -12.85 -23.42
N GLY A 40 -9.79 -14.05 -23.07
CA GLY A 40 -9.66 -15.25 -23.90
C GLY A 40 -8.33 -15.97 -23.77
N PHE A 41 -7.53 -15.73 -22.72
CA PHE A 41 -6.38 -16.57 -22.43
C PHE A 41 -6.85 -17.96 -22.00
N ALA A 42 -6.61 -18.96 -22.85
CA ALA A 42 -6.89 -20.37 -22.63
C ALA A 42 -5.64 -21.20 -22.33
N GLY A 43 -4.45 -20.58 -22.38
CA GLY A 43 -3.19 -21.22 -22.02
C GLY A 43 -3.09 -21.55 -20.53
N SER A 44 -1.97 -22.18 -20.17
CA SER A 44 -1.68 -22.56 -18.78
C SER A 44 -1.40 -21.33 -17.91
N LEU A 45 -1.99 -21.33 -16.71
CA LEU A 45 -1.87 -20.27 -15.73
C LEU A 45 -1.37 -20.85 -14.41
N THR A 46 -0.26 -20.32 -13.90
CA THR A 46 0.29 -20.73 -12.60
C THR A 46 0.31 -19.55 -11.65
N MET A 47 -0.32 -19.73 -10.49
CA MET A 47 -0.38 -18.76 -9.39
C MET A 47 0.59 -19.19 -8.30
N ILE A 48 1.59 -18.37 -7.98
CA ILE A 48 2.58 -18.62 -6.94
C ILE A 48 2.32 -17.69 -5.76
N GLY A 49 2.26 -18.23 -4.55
CA GLY A 49 2.04 -17.50 -3.31
C GLY A 49 2.84 -18.09 -2.16
N ASP A 50 3.42 -17.21 -1.34
CA ASP A 50 4.12 -17.54 -0.11
C ASP A 50 3.16 -17.98 1.02
N GLU A 51 1.97 -17.39 1.08
CA GLU A 51 0.93 -17.81 2.02
C GLU A 51 0.24 -19.13 1.57
N PRO A 52 -0.12 -20.03 2.50
CA PRO A 52 -0.74 -21.32 2.20
C PRO A 52 -2.26 -21.21 1.93
N TYR A 53 -2.73 -20.03 1.53
CA TYR A 53 -4.14 -19.71 1.42
C TYR A 53 -4.49 -19.20 0.03
N GLU A 54 -5.71 -19.51 -0.41
CA GLU A 54 -6.28 -18.83 -1.57
C GLU A 54 -6.45 -17.32 -1.30
N PRO A 55 -6.54 -16.49 -2.36
CA PRO A 55 -6.65 -15.03 -2.22
C PRO A 55 -7.79 -14.59 -1.29
N TYR A 56 -7.48 -13.67 -0.39
CA TYR A 56 -8.40 -13.08 0.57
C TYR A 56 -8.24 -11.56 0.65
N ASP A 57 -9.23 -10.90 1.24
CA ASP A 57 -9.29 -9.46 1.39
C ASP A 57 -8.60 -9.03 2.69
N ARG A 58 -7.64 -8.11 2.58
CA ARG A 58 -6.84 -7.62 3.71
C ARG A 58 -7.47 -6.46 4.50
N PRO A 59 -8.24 -5.51 3.90
CA PRO A 59 -8.85 -4.42 4.64
C PRO A 59 -9.75 -4.82 5.82
N PRO A 60 -10.46 -5.98 5.81
CA PRO A 60 -11.20 -6.44 6.98
C PRO A 60 -10.33 -6.84 8.18
N LEU A 61 -9.04 -7.15 7.97
CA LEU A 61 -8.15 -7.63 9.02
C LEU A 61 -8.03 -6.62 10.16
N SER A 62 -7.80 -5.33 9.86
CA SER A 62 -7.73 -4.24 10.87
C SER A 62 -9.09 -3.75 11.35
N LYS A 63 -10.19 -4.30 10.83
CA LYS A 63 -11.56 -3.83 11.06
C LYS A 63 -12.44 -4.95 11.59
N GLN A 64 -13.24 -5.59 10.74
CA GLN A 64 -14.22 -6.59 11.16
C GLN A 64 -13.58 -7.75 11.93
N VAL A 65 -12.36 -8.16 11.57
CA VAL A 65 -11.63 -9.21 12.28
C VAL A 65 -11.19 -8.72 13.65
N LEU A 66 -10.46 -7.61 13.73
CA LEU A 66 -10.08 -7.02 15.01
C LEU A 66 -11.27 -6.57 15.85
N LEU A 67 -12.48 -6.44 15.32
CA LEU A 67 -13.70 -6.17 16.09
C LEU A 67 -14.46 -7.45 16.52
N GLY A 68 -13.98 -8.64 16.13
CA GLY A 68 -14.62 -9.92 16.45
C GLY A 68 -15.93 -10.15 15.68
N LYS A 69 -16.19 -9.32 14.66
CA LYS A 69 -17.39 -9.38 13.79
C LYS A 69 -17.23 -10.39 12.66
N ALA A 70 -15.99 -10.80 12.36
CA ALA A 70 -15.64 -11.85 11.43
C ALA A 70 -14.37 -12.56 11.91
N THR A 71 -14.19 -13.82 11.53
CA THR A 71 -12.91 -14.51 11.71
C THR A 71 -11.99 -14.24 10.50
N ALA A 72 -10.68 -14.31 10.70
CA ALA A 72 -9.71 -13.97 9.64
C ALA A 72 -9.85 -14.87 8.39
N ASP A 73 -10.30 -16.11 8.56
CA ASP A 73 -10.58 -17.06 7.48
C ASP A 73 -11.84 -16.75 6.67
N ARG A 74 -12.73 -15.90 7.19
CA ARG A 74 -13.94 -15.44 6.49
C ARG A 74 -13.74 -14.17 5.68
N THR A 75 -12.50 -13.90 5.27
CA THR A 75 -12.12 -12.76 4.43
C THR A 75 -11.86 -13.14 2.97
N ALA A 76 -12.17 -14.38 2.55
CA ALA A 76 -11.93 -14.87 1.19
C ALA A 76 -12.45 -13.92 0.10
N LEU A 77 -11.64 -13.68 -0.94
CA LEU A 77 -12.06 -12.89 -2.08
C LEU A 77 -12.94 -13.74 -3.00
N PRO A 78 -14.15 -13.27 -3.37
CA PRO A 78 -14.96 -14.00 -4.32
C PRO A 78 -14.27 -14.01 -5.69
N ARG A 79 -14.21 -15.21 -6.27
CA ARG A 79 -13.83 -15.39 -7.67
C ARG A 79 -14.96 -14.86 -8.56
N ARG A 80 -14.64 -13.95 -9.46
CA ARG A 80 -15.57 -13.41 -10.48
C ARG A 80 -15.82 -14.42 -11.59
N ARG A 81 -14.91 -15.38 -11.79
CA ARG A 81 -14.99 -16.42 -12.84
C ARG A 81 -14.10 -17.64 -12.53
N PRO A 82 -14.32 -18.78 -13.20
CA PRO A 82 -13.40 -19.92 -13.15
C PRO A 82 -12.02 -19.56 -13.71
N LEU A 83 -10.96 -20.07 -13.06
CA LEU A 83 -9.58 -19.77 -13.45
C LEU A 83 -8.85 -20.92 -14.13
N ASP A 84 -9.17 -22.18 -13.79
CA ASP A 84 -8.37 -23.35 -14.19
C ASP A 84 -6.85 -23.05 -14.11
N ALA A 85 -6.40 -22.80 -12.88
CA ALA A 85 -5.04 -22.37 -12.60
C ALA A 85 -4.35 -23.40 -11.70
N GLN A 86 -3.06 -23.60 -11.94
CA GLN A 86 -2.20 -24.33 -11.03
C GLN A 86 -1.81 -23.41 -9.86
N TRP A 87 -2.15 -23.81 -8.64
CA TRP A 87 -1.81 -23.06 -7.44
C TRP A 87 -0.57 -23.66 -6.77
N ARG A 88 0.43 -22.81 -6.55
CA ARG A 88 1.65 -23.08 -5.77
C ARG A 88 1.62 -22.16 -4.55
N LEU A 89 0.81 -22.54 -3.57
CA LEU A 89 0.62 -21.79 -2.31
C LEU A 89 1.52 -22.37 -1.22
N GLY A 90 1.94 -21.53 -0.27
CA GLY A 90 2.90 -21.93 0.75
C GLY A 90 4.34 -22.10 0.24
N VAL A 91 4.61 -21.71 -1.01
CA VAL A 91 5.91 -21.89 -1.68
C VAL A 91 6.34 -20.55 -2.28
N PRO A 92 7.19 -19.77 -1.60
CA PRO A 92 7.62 -18.47 -2.10
C PRO A 92 8.51 -18.61 -3.35
N ALA A 93 8.39 -17.63 -4.25
CA ALA A 93 9.41 -17.39 -5.26
C ALA A 93 10.66 -16.79 -4.59
N VAL A 94 11.83 -17.31 -4.95
CA VAL A 94 13.13 -16.92 -4.35
C VAL A 94 14.13 -16.43 -5.38
N GLY A 95 13.80 -16.55 -6.68
CA GLY A 95 14.65 -16.08 -7.76
C GLY A 95 13.91 -15.92 -9.08
N LEU A 96 14.47 -15.11 -9.97
CA LEU A 96 14.00 -14.92 -11.34
C LEU A 96 15.18 -15.04 -12.31
N ASP A 97 15.14 -16.05 -13.18
CA ASP A 97 16.05 -16.16 -14.32
C ASP A 97 15.34 -15.64 -15.57
N MET A 98 15.68 -14.39 -15.94
CA MET A 98 15.11 -13.74 -17.12
C MET A 98 15.60 -14.36 -18.44
N ALA A 99 16.80 -14.95 -18.47
CA ALA A 99 17.38 -15.52 -19.68
C ALA A 99 16.74 -16.89 -20.00
N ALA A 100 16.57 -17.73 -18.98
CA ALA A 100 15.88 -19.00 -19.09
C ALA A 100 14.34 -18.87 -19.03
N ARG A 101 13.81 -17.69 -18.67
CA ARG A 101 12.39 -17.41 -18.43
C ARG A 101 11.78 -18.32 -17.38
N ARG A 102 12.38 -18.34 -16.20
CA ARG A 102 11.99 -19.20 -15.07
C ARG A 102 11.86 -18.44 -13.76
N VAL A 103 10.81 -18.77 -13.00
CA VAL A 103 10.70 -18.40 -11.59
C VAL A 103 11.25 -19.57 -10.76
N LEU A 104 12.18 -19.27 -9.86
CA LEU A 104 12.78 -20.24 -8.93
C LEU A 104 11.99 -20.22 -7.62
N LEU A 105 11.70 -21.39 -7.08
CA LEU A 105 10.89 -21.59 -5.88
C LEU A 105 11.73 -22.06 -4.70
N ALA A 106 11.27 -21.75 -3.48
CA ALA A 106 11.97 -22.16 -2.25
C ALA A 106 12.03 -23.67 -2.04
N ASP A 107 11.13 -24.44 -2.66
CA ASP A 107 11.14 -25.91 -2.61
C ASP A 107 12.10 -26.55 -3.64
N GLY A 108 12.89 -25.72 -4.34
CA GLY A 108 13.80 -26.14 -5.41
C GLY A 108 13.11 -26.33 -6.76
N GLY A 109 11.79 -26.09 -6.85
CA GLY A 109 11.06 -26.12 -8.10
C GLY A 109 11.38 -24.93 -9.02
N GLU A 110 11.13 -25.14 -10.32
CA GLU A 110 11.23 -24.09 -11.34
C GLU A 110 9.93 -24.03 -12.14
N VAL A 111 9.47 -22.81 -12.46
CA VAL A 111 8.27 -22.59 -13.27
C VAL A 111 8.62 -21.76 -14.48
N GLU A 112 8.56 -22.36 -15.66
CA GLU A 112 8.78 -21.70 -16.95
C GLU A 112 7.60 -20.80 -17.34
N TYR A 113 7.89 -19.66 -17.95
CA TYR A 113 6.87 -18.72 -18.42
C TYR A 113 7.14 -18.21 -19.84
N ASP A 114 6.07 -17.87 -20.55
CA ASP A 114 6.12 -17.03 -21.75
C ASP A 114 5.84 -15.57 -21.41
N ARG A 115 5.01 -15.30 -20.39
CA ARG A 115 4.87 -14.00 -19.74
C ARG A 115 4.75 -14.15 -18.22
N LEU A 116 5.30 -13.19 -17.49
CA LEU A 116 5.34 -13.14 -16.03
C LEU A 116 4.61 -11.89 -15.54
N LEU A 117 3.74 -12.04 -14.55
CA LEU A 117 3.21 -10.94 -13.75
C LEU A 117 3.77 -11.01 -12.34
N ILE A 118 4.41 -9.93 -11.89
CA ILE A 118 4.88 -9.74 -10.52
C ILE A 118 3.86 -8.90 -9.75
N ALA A 119 3.22 -9.53 -8.77
CA ALA A 119 2.18 -8.97 -7.92
C ALA A 119 2.44 -9.29 -6.43
N THR A 120 3.71 -9.35 -6.02
CA THR A 120 4.17 -9.74 -4.68
C THR A 120 3.83 -8.75 -3.58
N GLY A 121 3.35 -7.56 -3.94
CA GLY A 121 2.86 -6.55 -3.01
C GLY A 121 3.90 -6.12 -1.96
N VAL A 122 3.42 -5.95 -0.74
CA VAL A 122 4.20 -5.51 0.42
C VAL A 122 3.96 -6.40 1.64
N ARG A 123 4.92 -6.42 2.55
CA ARG A 123 4.82 -6.94 3.92
C ARG A 123 4.82 -5.80 4.95
N ALA A 124 4.30 -6.04 6.16
CA ALA A 124 4.45 -5.08 7.25
C ALA A 124 5.93 -4.90 7.59
N ARG A 125 6.35 -3.66 7.88
CA ARG A 125 7.70 -3.40 8.39
C ARG A 125 7.79 -4.00 9.79
N PRO A 126 8.74 -4.93 10.04
CA PRO A 126 8.92 -5.51 11.36
C PRO A 126 9.50 -4.49 12.33
N TRP A 127 9.52 -4.85 13.62
CA TRP A 127 10.33 -4.13 14.59
C TRP A 127 11.82 -4.22 14.21
N PRO A 128 12.63 -3.13 14.30
CA PRO A 128 14.02 -3.16 13.84
C PRO A 128 14.92 -4.13 14.59
N ASN A 129 14.71 -4.31 15.90
CA ASN A 129 15.43 -5.30 16.70
C ASN A 129 14.70 -6.65 16.64
N GLU A 130 15.32 -7.68 16.05
CA GLU A 130 14.68 -8.99 15.86
C GLU A 130 14.36 -9.71 17.18
N GLU A 131 15.22 -9.58 18.21
CA GLU A 131 15.00 -10.22 19.51
C GLU A 131 13.81 -9.59 20.24
N GLU A 132 13.73 -8.27 20.22
CA GLU A 132 12.60 -7.51 20.78
C GLU A 132 11.31 -7.76 19.99
N GLY A 133 11.40 -7.88 18.66
CA GLY A 133 10.28 -8.16 17.78
C GLY A 133 9.71 -9.58 17.93
N ALA A 134 10.51 -10.51 18.46
CA ALA A 134 10.13 -11.90 18.71
C ALA A 134 9.51 -12.14 20.09
N LEU A 135 9.43 -11.12 20.96
CA LEU A 135 8.76 -11.22 22.25
C LEU A 135 7.29 -11.63 22.12
N ASP A 136 6.81 -12.49 23.02
CA ASP A 136 5.38 -12.82 23.12
C ASP A 136 4.58 -11.53 23.41
N GLY A 137 3.50 -11.30 22.67
CA GLY A 137 2.72 -10.07 22.75
C GLY A 137 3.12 -8.96 21.76
N VAL A 138 4.18 -9.14 20.95
CA VAL A 138 4.52 -8.21 19.87
C VAL A 138 3.96 -8.71 18.53
N PHE A 139 3.20 -7.85 17.85
CA PHE A 139 2.50 -8.19 16.61
C PHE A 139 2.78 -7.17 15.51
N VAL A 140 2.73 -7.64 14.26
CA VAL A 140 2.45 -6.81 13.08
C VAL A 140 1.05 -7.13 12.57
N LEU A 141 0.56 -6.40 11.57
CA LEU A 141 -0.70 -6.73 10.90
C LEU A 141 -0.61 -6.55 9.39
N ARG A 142 -0.53 -7.67 8.65
CA ARG A 142 -0.64 -7.69 7.18
C ARG A 142 -1.32 -8.95 6.66
N THR A 143 -1.00 -10.11 7.24
CA THR A 143 -1.46 -11.42 6.79
C THR A 143 -2.72 -11.85 7.54
N ARG A 144 -3.40 -12.87 7.00
CA ARG A 144 -4.51 -13.55 7.69
C ARG A 144 -4.07 -14.12 9.03
N ASP A 145 -2.86 -14.66 9.11
CA ASP A 145 -2.31 -15.24 10.33
C ASP A 145 -2.02 -14.16 11.38
N ASP A 146 -1.47 -13.00 10.95
CA ASP A 146 -1.30 -11.82 11.82
C ASP A 146 -2.65 -11.38 12.40
N GLY A 147 -3.67 -11.27 11.53
CA GLY A 147 -5.02 -10.87 11.93
C GLY A 147 -5.64 -11.84 12.94
N ALA A 148 -5.49 -13.14 12.73
CA ALA A 148 -5.97 -14.16 13.67
C ALA A 148 -5.20 -14.13 14.99
N ALA A 149 -3.88 -13.96 14.96
CA ALA A 149 -3.05 -13.92 16.15
C ALA A 149 -3.35 -12.68 17.01
N LEU A 150 -3.42 -11.51 16.39
CA LEU A 150 -3.74 -10.25 17.06
C LEU A 150 -5.18 -10.26 17.59
N GLU A 151 -6.15 -10.79 16.83
CA GLU A 151 -7.54 -10.91 17.32
C GLU A 151 -7.61 -11.75 18.60
N ARG A 152 -6.95 -12.91 18.64
CA ARG A 152 -6.88 -13.75 19.85
C ARG A 152 -6.24 -13.03 21.02
N ALA A 153 -5.14 -12.30 20.78
CA ALA A 153 -4.46 -11.54 21.82
C ALA A 153 -5.36 -10.44 22.40
N LEU A 154 -6.12 -9.73 21.56
CA LEU A 154 -7.08 -8.71 22.01
C LEU A 154 -8.31 -9.32 22.69
N ALA A 155 -8.78 -10.48 22.23
CA ALA A 155 -9.90 -11.21 22.83
C ALA A 155 -9.59 -11.75 24.24
N ALA A 156 -8.30 -11.96 24.57
CA ALA A 156 -7.86 -12.33 25.91
C ALA A 156 -8.00 -11.19 26.94
N GLY A 157 -8.35 -9.97 26.49
CA GLY A 157 -8.61 -8.82 27.37
C GLY A 157 -7.36 -8.21 28.01
N PRO A 158 -6.30 -7.88 27.24
CA PRO A 158 -5.10 -7.26 27.78
C PRO A 158 -5.46 -5.91 28.39
N ARG A 159 -4.84 -5.57 29.52
CA ARG A 159 -5.13 -4.31 30.20
C ARG A 159 -4.57 -3.11 29.45
N ARG A 160 -3.49 -3.30 28.69
CA ARG A 160 -2.74 -2.23 28.01
C ARG A 160 -2.26 -2.69 26.65
N VAL A 161 -2.71 -1.98 25.62
CA VAL A 161 -2.27 -2.15 24.24
C VAL A 161 -1.46 -0.93 23.82
N LEU A 162 -0.26 -1.14 23.29
CA LEU A 162 0.53 -0.10 22.65
C LEU A 162 0.49 -0.29 21.13
N VAL A 163 0.18 0.77 20.39
CA VAL A 163 0.31 0.81 18.93
C VAL A 163 1.46 1.75 18.57
N ILE A 164 2.42 1.25 17.81
CA ILE A 164 3.59 2.03 17.35
C ILE A 164 3.34 2.47 15.91
N GLY A 165 3.12 3.78 15.72
CA GLY A 165 2.78 4.39 14.45
C GLY A 165 1.28 4.64 14.30
N ALA A 166 0.92 5.89 13.97
CA ALA A 166 -0.44 6.38 13.81
C ALA A 166 -0.80 6.66 12.34
N GLY A 167 -0.34 5.78 11.43
CA GLY A 167 -0.86 5.69 10.07
C GLY A 167 -2.30 5.15 10.04
N PHE A 168 -2.84 4.86 8.85
CA PHE A 168 -4.20 4.31 8.74
C PHE A 168 -4.36 3.00 9.51
N THR A 169 -3.47 2.03 9.29
CA THR A 169 -3.56 0.72 9.96
C THR A 169 -3.47 0.85 11.47
N GLY A 170 -2.47 1.57 12.00
CA GLY A 170 -2.34 1.81 13.43
C GLY A 170 -3.55 2.53 14.04
N SER A 171 -4.10 3.52 13.33
CA SER A 171 -5.29 4.23 13.81
C SER A 171 -6.56 3.37 13.79
N GLU A 172 -6.71 2.48 12.80
CA GLU A 172 -7.78 1.49 12.75
C GLU A 172 -7.67 0.47 13.89
N ILE A 173 -6.44 -0.01 14.18
CA ILE A 173 -6.18 -0.92 15.31
C ILE A 173 -6.52 -0.23 16.63
N ALA A 174 -6.09 1.02 16.84
CA ALA A 174 -6.41 1.79 18.03
C ALA A 174 -7.92 1.97 18.19
N SER A 175 -8.63 2.28 17.09
CA SER A 175 -10.09 2.34 17.07
C SER A 175 -10.73 1.02 17.46
N ALA A 176 -10.29 -0.11 16.90
CA ALA A 176 -10.86 -1.42 17.21
C ALA A 176 -10.65 -1.79 18.69
N CYS A 177 -9.48 -1.48 19.24
CA CYS A 177 -9.18 -1.71 20.65
C CYS A 177 -10.07 -0.86 21.57
N ARG A 178 -10.29 0.43 21.25
CA ARG A 178 -11.20 1.30 22.01
C ARG A 178 -12.66 0.85 21.91
N GLU A 179 -13.12 0.41 20.74
CA GLU A 179 -14.47 -0.16 20.57
C GLU A 179 -14.67 -1.43 21.43
N ARG A 180 -13.60 -2.20 21.67
CA ARG A 180 -13.60 -3.35 22.59
C ARG A 180 -13.45 -2.98 24.07
N GLY A 181 -13.30 -1.70 24.41
CA GLY A 181 -13.09 -1.24 25.78
C GLY A 181 -11.66 -1.46 26.33
N LEU A 182 -10.69 -1.76 25.47
CA LEU A 182 -9.28 -1.91 25.86
C LEU A 182 -8.62 -0.54 26.02
N ALA A 183 -7.71 -0.39 27.00
CA ALA A 183 -6.90 0.82 27.11
C ALA A 183 -5.77 0.78 26.06
N VAL A 184 -5.60 1.89 25.35
CA VAL A 184 -4.69 1.98 24.21
C VAL A 184 -3.82 3.23 24.35
N THR A 185 -2.51 3.04 24.24
CA THR A 185 -1.55 4.10 23.97
C THR A 185 -1.12 4.01 22.51
N VAL A 186 -1.07 5.15 21.82
CA VAL A 186 -0.50 5.25 20.47
C VAL A 186 0.75 6.11 20.54
N ALA A 187 1.89 5.55 20.15
CA ALA A 187 3.15 6.30 20.01
C ALA A 187 3.37 6.66 18.53
N GLU A 188 3.45 7.95 18.23
CA GLU A 188 3.66 8.49 16.89
C GLU A 188 4.84 9.45 16.89
N ARG A 189 5.78 9.22 15.97
CA ARG A 189 6.96 10.09 15.84
C ARG A 189 6.62 11.46 15.25
N GLY A 190 5.62 11.54 14.40
CA GLY A 190 5.12 12.78 13.81
C GLY A 190 4.37 13.63 14.83
N ALA A 191 4.08 14.86 14.44
CA ALA A 191 3.32 15.80 15.27
C ALA A 191 1.85 15.38 15.49
N ALA A 192 1.31 14.54 14.60
CA ALA A 192 -0.05 14.03 14.67
C ALA A 192 -0.21 12.72 13.85
N PRO A 193 -1.30 11.95 14.05
CA PRO A 193 -1.67 10.84 13.19
C PRO A 193 -1.86 11.26 11.73
N LEU A 194 -1.68 10.32 10.80
CA LEU A 194 -1.96 10.49 9.36
C LEU A 194 -1.22 11.63 8.64
N VAL A 195 -0.28 12.34 9.29
CA VAL A 195 0.42 13.49 8.70
C VAL A 195 1.12 13.13 7.39
N GLY A 196 1.78 11.97 7.32
CA GLY A 196 2.44 11.51 6.08
C GLY A 196 1.47 11.19 4.94
N ALA A 197 0.19 10.95 5.24
CA ALA A 197 -0.84 10.59 4.26
C ALA A 197 -1.79 11.74 3.90
N LEU A 198 -2.08 12.64 4.84
CA LEU A 198 -3.10 13.68 4.73
C LEU A 198 -2.64 15.08 5.13
N GLY A 199 -1.41 15.24 5.63
CA GLY A 199 -0.83 16.52 6.02
C GLY A 199 -1.20 16.91 7.45
N GLY A 200 -0.50 17.91 8.00
CA GLY A 200 -0.65 18.39 9.38
C GLY A 200 -2.07 18.83 9.70
N VAL A 201 -2.70 19.59 8.80
CA VAL A 201 -4.04 20.16 9.00
C VAL A 201 -5.11 19.09 9.23
N VAL A 202 -5.08 17.99 8.47
CA VAL A 202 -6.01 16.87 8.67
C VAL A 202 -5.52 15.94 9.78
N GLY A 203 -4.21 15.87 10.00
CA GLY A 203 -3.61 15.13 11.10
C GLY A 203 -4.06 15.65 12.48
N GLU A 204 -4.19 16.97 12.65
CA GLU A 204 -4.71 17.58 13.88
C GLU A 204 -6.14 17.11 14.19
N VAL A 205 -7.02 17.11 13.19
CA VAL A 205 -8.39 16.58 13.31
C VAL A 205 -8.35 15.10 13.72
N ALA A 206 -7.43 14.31 13.15
CA ALA A 206 -7.26 12.92 13.54
C ALA A 206 -6.75 12.79 14.98
N ALA A 207 -5.84 13.65 15.42
CA ALA A 207 -5.31 13.65 16.79
C ALA A 207 -6.41 13.94 17.83
N GLU A 208 -7.24 14.95 17.59
CA GLU A 208 -8.40 15.27 18.43
C GLU A 208 -9.37 14.09 18.51
N MET A 209 -9.70 13.49 17.36
CA MET A 209 -10.57 12.32 17.29
C MET A 209 -10.02 11.13 18.08
N HIS A 210 -8.72 10.86 18.03
CA HIS A 210 -8.08 9.82 18.85
C HIS A 210 -8.24 10.11 20.36
N ARG A 211 -7.89 11.32 20.81
CA ARG A 211 -7.95 11.72 22.22
C ARG A 211 -9.37 11.69 22.78
N GLU A 212 -10.35 12.18 22.02
CA GLU A 212 -11.76 12.14 22.42
C GLU A 212 -12.32 10.72 22.57
N ASN A 213 -11.77 9.76 21.83
CA ASN A 213 -12.13 8.34 21.97
C ASN A 213 -11.32 7.62 23.07
N GLY A 214 -10.58 8.38 23.88
CA GLY A 214 -9.84 7.88 25.05
C GLY A 214 -8.57 7.13 24.70
N VAL A 215 -7.96 7.43 23.55
CA VAL A 215 -6.59 6.98 23.23
C VAL A 215 -5.58 7.87 23.97
N ASP A 216 -4.62 7.24 24.67
CA ASP A 216 -3.43 7.94 25.16
C ASP A 216 -2.47 8.19 23.98
N LEU A 217 -2.67 9.31 23.27
CA LEU A 217 -1.93 9.65 22.07
C LEU A 217 -0.64 10.42 22.41
N ARG A 218 0.50 9.78 22.20
CA ARG A 218 1.85 10.33 22.39
C ARG A 218 2.47 10.66 21.02
N THR A 219 2.50 11.94 20.69
CA THR A 219 3.05 12.46 19.41
C THR A 219 4.44 13.07 19.61
N GLY A 220 5.24 13.15 18.55
CA GLY A 220 6.60 13.69 18.60
C GLY A 220 7.60 12.79 19.32
N VAL A 221 7.25 11.52 19.57
CA VAL A 221 8.07 10.55 20.31
C VAL A 221 8.27 9.29 19.50
N MET A 222 9.45 8.69 19.63
CA MET A 222 9.75 7.38 19.05
C MET A 222 9.81 6.33 20.15
N VAL A 223 9.28 5.14 19.88
CA VAL A 223 9.67 3.96 20.67
C VAL A 223 11.09 3.59 20.26
N THR A 224 11.98 3.45 21.23
CA THR A 224 13.40 3.17 21.00
C THR A 224 13.79 1.73 21.34
N ALA A 225 13.05 1.08 22.24
CA ALA A 225 13.26 -0.32 22.61
C ALA A 225 11.96 -0.92 23.20
N LEU A 226 11.79 -2.23 23.02
CA LEU A 226 10.80 -3.05 23.71
C LEU A 226 11.48 -3.88 24.79
N GLU A 227 10.83 -4.02 25.94
CA GLU A 227 11.34 -4.77 27.06
C GLU A 227 10.49 -6.01 27.31
N GLY A 228 11.16 -7.17 27.44
CA GLY A 228 10.55 -8.44 27.84
C GLY A 228 10.66 -8.72 29.34
N ASP A 229 9.75 -9.53 29.87
CA ASP A 229 9.88 -10.16 31.18
C ASP A 229 10.75 -11.43 31.12
N PRO A 230 11.11 -12.06 32.26
CA PRO A 230 11.92 -13.28 32.27
C PRO A 230 11.31 -14.49 31.54
N SER A 231 10.02 -14.45 31.18
CA SER A 231 9.34 -15.47 30.39
C SER A 231 9.34 -15.20 28.88
N GLY A 232 9.92 -14.05 28.45
CA GLY A 232 9.99 -13.65 27.05
C GLY A 232 8.75 -12.92 26.54
N ARG A 233 7.87 -12.43 27.43
CA ARG A 233 6.69 -11.64 27.07
C ARG A 233 6.98 -10.15 27.17
N VAL A 234 6.47 -9.35 26.23
CA VAL A 234 6.58 -7.90 26.29
C VAL A 234 5.92 -7.35 27.55
N ARG A 235 6.62 -6.46 28.26
CA ARG A 235 6.14 -5.79 29.48
C ARG A 235 6.11 -4.28 29.37
N ALA A 236 7.01 -3.69 28.58
CA ALA A 236 7.14 -2.26 28.43
C ALA A 236 7.78 -1.83 27.10
N ALA A 237 7.63 -0.56 26.77
CA ALA A 237 8.30 0.11 25.67
C ALA A 237 8.93 1.42 26.17
N HIS A 238 10.15 1.71 25.73
CA HIS A 238 10.87 2.92 26.09
C HIS A 238 10.73 3.97 25.00
N LEU A 239 10.44 5.21 25.41
CA LEU A 239 10.25 6.33 24.51
C LEU A 239 11.50 7.21 24.43
N SER A 240 11.64 7.93 23.33
CA SER A 240 12.78 8.82 23.06
C SER A 240 12.88 10.02 24.00
N ASP A 241 11.81 10.35 24.71
CA ASP A 241 11.77 11.41 25.74
C ASP A 241 12.14 10.90 27.14
N GLY A 242 12.46 9.60 27.27
CA GLY A 242 12.82 8.95 28.52
C GLY A 242 11.64 8.35 29.29
N GLU A 243 10.40 8.55 28.84
CA GLU A 243 9.25 7.88 29.43
C GLU A 243 9.22 6.37 29.09
N THR A 244 8.52 5.60 29.90
CA THR A 244 8.29 4.18 29.68
C THR A 244 6.79 3.89 29.74
N VAL A 245 6.31 3.16 28.74
CA VAL A 245 4.90 2.74 28.63
C VAL A 245 4.82 1.25 28.89
N GLU A 246 4.09 0.84 29.92
CA GLU A 246 3.80 -0.58 30.14
C GLU A 246 2.79 -1.11 29.11
N ALA A 247 3.05 -2.27 28.52
CA ALA A 247 2.18 -2.87 27.51
C ALA A 247 2.20 -4.40 27.65
N GLU A 248 1.04 -5.02 27.44
CA GLU A 248 0.89 -6.49 27.40
C GLU A 248 0.73 -6.98 25.94
N VAL A 249 0.28 -6.08 25.06
CA VAL A 249 0.22 -6.26 23.61
C VAL A 249 0.83 -5.03 22.95
N VAL A 250 1.77 -5.23 22.04
CA VAL A 250 2.38 -4.20 21.20
C VAL A 250 2.06 -4.49 19.73
N VAL A 251 1.57 -3.50 19.00
CA VAL A 251 1.32 -3.61 17.56
C VAL A 251 2.20 -2.64 16.79
N VAL A 252 3.11 -3.19 15.99
CA VAL A 252 4.07 -2.46 15.17
C VAL A 252 3.42 -2.08 13.85
N SER A 253 3.15 -0.79 13.66
CA SER A 253 2.51 -0.21 12.47
C SER A 253 3.41 0.83 11.79
N LEU A 254 4.66 0.45 11.50
CA LEU A 254 5.72 1.32 10.96
C LEU A 254 5.71 1.43 9.41
N GLY A 255 4.56 1.18 8.78
CA GLY A 255 4.42 1.15 7.32
C GLY A 255 4.83 -0.19 6.70
N ALA A 256 5.02 -0.20 5.38
CA ALA A 256 5.19 -1.43 4.61
C ALA A 256 6.50 -1.47 3.81
N GLN A 257 7.01 -2.68 3.59
CA GLN A 257 8.19 -2.98 2.78
C GLN A 257 7.77 -3.72 1.51
N ARG A 258 8.31 -3.32 0.34
CA ARG A 258 7.99 -3.94 -0.95
C ARG A 258 8.73 -5.27 -1.06
N ASN A 259 8.02 -6.32 -1.47
CA ASN A 259 8.57 -7.67 -1.60
C ASN A 259 9.35 -7.81 -2.91
N THR A 260 10.59 -7.30 -2.92
CA THR A 260 11.48 -7.22 -4.09
C THR A 260 12.77 -8.01 -3.94
N GLU A 261 13.06 -8.53 -2.75
CA GLU A 261 14.35 -9.15 -2.39
C GLU A 261 14.65 -10.39 -3.25
N TRP A 262 13.62 -11.16 -3.59
CA TRP A 262 13.72 -12.34 -4.47
C TRP A 262 14.11 -12.02 -5.92
N LEU A 263 14.12 -10.74 -6.31
CA LEU A 263 14.56 -10.27 -7.63
C LEU A 263 16.03 -9.84 -7.65
N ALA A 264 16.74 -9.96 -6.53
CA ALA A 264 18.16 -9.64 -6.47
C ALA A 264 18.94 -10.43 -7.54
N GLY A 265 19.70 -9.72 -8.37
CA GLY A 265 20.49 -10.32 -9.45
C GLY A 265 19.71 -10.70 -10.72
N SER A 266 18.39 -10.51 -10.78
CA SER A 266 17.61 -10.87 -11.98
C SER A 266 17.86 -9.96 -13.19
N GLY A 267 18.31 -8.73 -12.94
CA GLY A 267 18.44 -7.69 -13.96
C GLY A 267 17.21 -6.81 -14.12
N LEU A 268 16.14 -7.01 -13.31
CA LEU A 268 15.02 -6.06 -13.24
C LEU A 268 15.36 -4.80 -12.43
N GLY A 269 14.74 -3.68 -12.79
CA GLY A 269 14.76 -2.41 -12.06
C GLY A 269 13.93 -2.48 -10.76
N ALA A 270 14.30 -3.39 -9.86
CA ALA A 270 13.66 -3.64 -8.58
C ALA A 270 14.53 -3.17 -7.42
N GLY A 271 13.90 -2.66 -6.36
CA GLY A 271 14.58 -2.29 -5.13
C GLY A 271 13.63 -1.87 -4.02
N PRO A 272 14.13 -1.24 -2.94
CA PRO A 272 13.32 -0.92 -1.75
C PRO A 272 12.10 -0.03 -2.01
N ARG A 273 12.07 0.69 -3.13
CA ARG A 273 10.94 1.53 -3.56
C ARG A 273 9.91 0.80 -4.42
N GLY A 274 10.09 -0.50 -4.67
CA GLY A 274 9.27 -1.31 -5.58
C GLY A 274 9.97 -1.61 -6.91
N ILE A 275 9.21 -2.17 -7.84
CA ILE A 275 9.67 -2.53 -9.19
C ILE A 275 9.21 -1.45 -10.15
N ALA A 276 10.16 -0.78 -10.81
CA ALA A 276 9.85 0.25 -11.78
C ALA A 276 9.19 -0.36 -13.02
N CYS A 277 8.07 0.23 -13.47
CA CYS A 277 7.40 -0.16 -14.70
C CYS A 277 6.89 1.04 -15.49
N ASP A 278 6.64 0.85 -16.78
CA ASP A 278 6.03 1.87 -17.63
C ASP A 278 4.53 2.07 -17.30
N ALA A 279 3.88 3.05 -17.93
CA ALA A 279 2.45 3.28 -17.75
C ALA A 279 1.58 2.08 -18.18
N GLY A 280 2.11 1.20 -19.04
CA GLY A 280 1.46 -0.05 -19.47
C GLY A 280 1.74 -1.23 -18.55
N CYS A 281 2.34 -1.00 -17.37
CA CYS A 281 2.69 -2.00 -16.37
C CYS A 281 3.82 -2.96 -16.77
N ARG A 282 4.61 -2.67 -17.81
CA ARG A 282 5.79 -3.49 -18.20
C ARG A 282 6.99 -3.12 -17.35
N ALA A 283 7.66 -4.11 -16.78
CA ALA A 283 8.82 -3.89 -15.92
C ALA A 283 9.98 -3.28 -16.72
N PHE A 284 10.74 -2.38 -16.09
CA PHE A 284 12.03 -1.95 -16.60
C PHE A 284 13.14 -2.93 -16.16
N ASP A 285 14.14 -3.13 -17.01
CA ASP A 285 15.42 -3.72 -16.61
C ASP A 285 16.32 -2.67 -15.91
N ILE A 286 17.46 -3.10 -15.37
CA ILE A 286 18.43 -2.22 -14.70
C ILE A 286 19.04 -1.14 -15.63
N ARG A 287 18.89 -1.27 -16.96
CA ARG A 287 19.33 -0.27 -17.95
C ARG A 287 18.22 0.72 -18.29
N GLY A 288 17.03 0.57 -17.70
CA GLY A 288 15.88 1.42 -17.98
C GLY A 288 15.13 1.03 -19.26
N ILE A 289 15.36 -0.17 -19.80
CA ILE A 289 14.67 -0.67 -20.99
C ILE A 289 13.43 -1.46 -20.55
N VAL A 290 12.28 -1.20 -21.18
CA VAL A 290 11.05 -1.97 -20.91
C VAL A 290 11.19 -3.41 -21.40
N THR A 291 10.73 -4.35 -20.59
CA THR A 291 10.59 -5.76 -20.95
C THR A 291 9.32 -5.97 -21.79
N ASP A 292 9.28 -7.03 -22.59
CA ASP A 292 8.09 -7.39 -23.40
C ASP A 292 7.22 -8.45 -22.72
N ASP A 293 7.79 -9.22 -21.80
CA ASP A 293 7.22 -10.41 -21.21
C ASP A 293 7.04 -10.32 -19.69
N ILE A 294 7.53 -9.28 -19.02
CA ILE A 294 7.43 -9.12 -17.56
C ILE A 294 6.60 -7.88 -17.21
N TYR A 295 5.55 -8.09 -16.43
CA TYR A 295 4.61 -7.08 -15.99
C TYR A 295 4.59 -6.97 -14.47
N VAL A 296 4.14 -5.84 -13.94
CA VAL A 296 4.09 -5.57 -12.51
C VAL A 296 2.76 -4.91 -12.15
N ALA A 297 2.11 -5.34 -11.06
CA ALA A 297 0.89 -4.72 -10.57
C ALA A 297 0.76 -4.75 -9.03
N GLY A 298 -0.04 -3.84 -8.49
CA GLY A 298 -0.33 -3.76 -7.06
C GLY A 298 0.74 -3.01 -6.27
N ASP A 299 0.78 -3.23 -4.96
CA ASP A 299 1.59 -2.43 -4.01
C ASP A 299 3.10 -2.45 -4.31
N VAL A 300 3.60 -3.48 -5.01
CA VAL A 300 5.02 -3.60 -5.40
C VAL A 300 5.38 -2.74 -6.61
N ALA A 301 4.39 -2.35 -7.42
CA ALA A 301 4.62 -1.58 -8.62
C ALA A 301 5.01 -0.13 -8.31
N ARG A 302 5.90 0.40 -9.13
CA ARG A 302 6.25 1.81 -9.14
C ARG A 302 6.15 2.32 -10.58
N SER A 303 5.06 3.02 -10.89
CA SER A 303 4.71 3.42 -12.26
C SER A 303 4.54 4.93 -12.41
N PRO A 304 4.87 5.52 -13.57
CA PRO A 304 4.60 6.93 -13.82
C PRO A 304 3.09 7.16 -13.96
N HIS A 305 2.59 8.24 -13.35
CA HIS A 305 1.16 8.58 -13.44
C HIS A 305 0.93 9.89 -14.19
N ALA A 306 0.22 9.83 -15.31
CA ALA A 306 0.04 10.98 -16.22
C ALA A 306 -0.64 12.19 -15.56
N LEU A 307 -1.67 11.97 -14.73
CA LEU A 307 -2.35 13.07 -14.01
C LEU A 307 -1.45 13.77 -12.97
N PHE A 308 -0.34 13.15 -12.57
CA PHE A 308 0.58 13.65 -11.54
C PHE A 308 1.98 13.93 -12.12
N GLY A 309 2.03 14.45 -13.35
CA GLY A 309 3.27 14.89 -13.99
C GLY A 309 4.26 13.76 -14.29
N TYR A 310 3.76 12.54 -14.53
CA TYR A 310 4.56 11.33 -14.75
C TYR A 310 5.51 10.99 -13.61
N GLN A 311 5.26 11.50 -12.40
CA GLN A 311 5.97 11.04 -11.22
C GLN A 311 5.72 9.54 -11.02
N PHE A 312 6.78 8.84 -10.64
CA PHE A 312 6.72 7.41 -10.33
C PHE A 312 6.09 7.21 -8.95
N LEU A 313 4.86 6.74 -8.95
CA LEU A 313 4.07 6.49 -7.74
C LEU A 313 4.07 5.01 -7.37
N SER A 314 4.08 4.74 -6.07
CA SER A 314 3.79 3.43 -5.50
C SER A 314 2.55 3.57 -4.62
N LEU A 315 1.46 2.90 -5.02
CA LEU A 315 0.14 3.11 -4.43
C LEU A 315 -0.33 1.82 -3.74
N GLU A 316 -0.41 1.89 -2.41
CA GLU A 316 -0.79 0.78 -1.52
C GLU A 316 -2.31 0.80 -1.28
N HIS A 317 -3.09 0.75 -2.37
CA HIS A 317 -4.54 0.89 -2.34
C HIS A 317 -5.23 -0.26 -3.04
N TRP A 318 -6.30 -0.77 -2.43
CA TRP A 318 -7.10 -1.86 -2.97
C TRP A 318 -7.57 -1.58 -4.40
N GLY A 319 -8.11 -0.39 -4.65
CA GLY A 319 -8.58 0.02 -5.99
C GLY A 319 -7.45 0.10 -7.03
N ASN A 320 -6.26 0.57 -6.61
CA ASN A 320 -5.07 0.58 -7.47
C ASN A 320 -4.68 -0.85 -7.86
N ALA A 321 -4.60 -1.76 -6.88
CA ALA A 321 -4.25 -3.14 -7.13
C ALA A 321 -5.20 -3.82 -8.13
N VAL A 322 -6.51 -3.55 -8.05
CA VAL A 322 -7.49 -4.04 -9.03
C VAL A 322 -7.26 -3.42 -10.41
N ALA A 323 -7.27 -2.08 -10.51
CA ALA A 323 -7.20 -1.40 -11.80
C ALA A 323 -5.86 -1.63 -12.54
N GLN A 324 -4.75 -1.67 -11.79
CA GLN A 324 -3.43 -1.93 -12.34
C GLN A 324 -3.29 -3.38 -12.79
N ALA A 325 -3.85 -4.34 -12.03
CA ALA A 325 -3.90 -5.74 -12.45
C ALA A 325 -4.72 -5.94 -13.73
N GLU A 326 -5.88 -5.29 -13.84
CA GLU A 326 -6.72 -5.32 -15.04
C GLU A 326 -6.03 -4.65 -16.26
N THR A 327 -5.17 -3.65 -16.02
CA THR A 327 -4.35 -3.02 -17.07
C THR A 327 -3.20 -3.93 -17.50
N ALA A 328 -2.43 -4.47 -16.55
CA ALA A 328 -1.34 -5.40 -16.82
C ALA A 328 -1.84 -6.64 -17.58
N ALA A 329 -2.90 -7.30 -17.09
CA ALA A 329 -3.49 -8.47 -17.73
C ALA A 329 -4.00 -8.21 -19.15
N HIS A 330 -4.61 -7.04 -19.38
CA HIS A 330 -5.00 -6.62 -20.73
C HIS A 330 -3.77 -6.48 -21.64
N ASN A 331 -2.76 -5.70 -21.21
CA ASN A 331 -1.57 -5.45 -22.02
C ASN A 331 -0.71 -6.71 -22.24
N MET A 332 -0.76 -7.68 -21.33
CA MET A 332 -0.16 -9.01 -21.50
C MET A 332 -0.79 -9.82 -22.64
N LEU A 333 -1.99 -9.45 -23.10
CA LEU A 333 -2.74 -10.16 -24.12
C LEU A 333 -3.12 -9.25 -25.31
N SER A 334 -2.46 -8.10 -25.43
CA SER A 334 -2.67 -7.10 -26.48
C SER A 334 -1.42 -6.93 -27.34
N GLU A 335 -1.64 -6.65 -28.62
CA GLU A 335 -0.62 -6.11 -29.52
C GLU A 335 -0.16 -4.73 -29.05
N SER A 336 1.02 -4.30 -29.49
CA SER A 336 1.62 -3.04 -29.04
C SER A 336 0.70 -1.82 -29.29
N ALA A 337 -0.05 -1.81 -30.38
CA ALA A 337 -0.97 -0.73 -30.74
C ALA A 337 -2.23 -0.66 -29.85
N ASP A 338 -2.62 -1.79 -29.24
CA ASP A 338 -3.84 -1.92 -28.43
C ASP A 338 -3.57 -1.83 -26.93
N ARG A 339 -2.31 -1.65 -26.52
CA ARG A 339 -1.94 -1.50 -25.10
C ARG A 339 -2.48 -0.18 -24.57
N ARG A 340 -3.00 -0.22 -23.34
CA ARG A 340 -3.54 0.95 -22.64
C ARG A 340 -2.71 1.32 -21.41
N PRO A 341 -2.58 2.61 -21.07
CA PRO A 341 -1.93 3.03 -19.83
C PRO A 341 -2.84 2.80 -18.60
N HIS A 342 -2.21 2.65 -17.44
CA HIS A 342 -2.86 2.71 -16.14
C HIS A 342 -3.08 4.18 -15.75
N LEU A 343 -4.34 4.61 -15.77
CA LEU A 343 -4.75 6.00 -15.53
C LEU A 343 -5.74 6.15 -14.36
N TRP A 344 -5.89 5.10 -13.56
CA TRP A 344 -6.85 5.10 -12.46
C TRP A 344 -6.50 6.17 -11.42
N VAL A 345 -7.43 7.08 -11.13
CA VAL A 345 -7.23 8.10 -10.09
C VAL A 345 -7.09 7.41 -8.73
N PRO A 346 -5.98 7.62 -8.01
CA PRO A 346 -5.76 6.99 -6.72
C PRO A 346 -6.91 7.28 -5.76
N ALA A 347 -7.37 6.27 -5.05
CA ALA A 347 -8.43 6.41 -4.07
C ALA A 347 -8.23 5.43 -2.92
N PHE A 348 -8.64 5.82 -1.72
CA PHE A 348 -8.60 4.96 -0.55
C PHE A 348 -9.73 5.28 0.43
N TRP A 349 -9.93 4.37 1.38
CA TRP A 349 -10.80 4.58 2.52
C TRP A 349 -10.17 4.05 3.80
N SER A 350 -10.61 4.59 4.92
CA SER A 350 -10.37 4.10 6.25
C SER A 350 -11.62 4.30 7.11
N SER A 351 -11.79 3.48 8.14
CA SER A 351 -12.85 3.66 9.13
C SER A 351 -12.26 3.53 10.52
N GLN A 352 -12.39 4.60 11.28
CA GLN A 352 -11.81 4.72 12.61
C GLN A 352 -12.74 5.57 13.48
N PHE A 353 -13.00 5.11 14.70
CA PHE A 353 -13.85 5.76 15.70
C PHE A 353 -15.25 6.15 15.18
N GLY A 354 -15.83 5.29 14.34
CA GLY A 354 -17.13 5.54 13.70
C GLY A 354 -17.09 6.52 12.52
N VAL A 355 -15.96 7.16 12.24
CA VAL A 355 -15.78 8.09 11.12
C VAL A 355 -15.32 7.35 9.88
N ASN A 356 -15.93 7.68 8.74
CA ASN A 356 -15.51 7.21 7.43
C ASN A 356 -14.63 8.25 6.73
N ILE A 357 -13.36 7.91 6.55
CA ILE A 357 -12.37 8.74 5.85
C ILE A 357 -12.20 8.18 4.46
N LYS A 358 -12.36 9.00 3.44
CA LYS A 358 -12.15 8.61 2.04
C LYS A 358 -11.39 9.69 1.29
N SER A 359 -10.63 9.28 0.30
CA SER A 359 -9.86 10.22 -0.52
C SER A 359 -9.80 9.77 -1.98
N VAL A 360 -9.64 10.76 -2.85
CA VAL A 360 -9.27 10.61 -4.26
C VAL A 360 -8.06 11.52 -4.56
N GLY A 361 -7.20 11.11 -5.50
CA GLY A 361 -5.94 11.75 -5.81
C GLY A 361 -4.80 11.39 -4.87
N VAL A 362 -3.73 12.19 -4.88
CA VAL A 362 -2.51 11.94 -4.11
C VAL A 362 -2.27 13.10 -3.14
N PRO A 363 -2.92 13.12 -1.96
CA PRO A 363 -2.78 14.23 -1.01
C PRO A 363 -1.32 14.62 -0.69
N PRO A 364 -0.36 13.69 -0.50
CA PRO A 364 1.03 14.03 -0.22
C PRO A 364 1.77 14.85 -1.29
N MET A 365 1.19 15.00 -2.49
CA MET A 365 1.73 15.90 -3.52
C MET A 365 1.21 17.34 -3.39
N GLY A 366 0.23 17.60 -2.53
CA GLY A 366 -0.35 18.92 -2.32
C GLY A 366 0.55 19.83 -1.49
N THR A 367 0.68 21.09 -1.90
CA THR A 367 1.33 22.14 -1.09
C THR A 367 0.32 22.92 -0.26
N GLU A 368 -0.92 22.98 -0.74
CA GLU A 368 -2.01 23.73 -0.12
C GLU A 368 -3.22 22.82 0.09
N ILE A 369 -4.03 23.15 1.09
CA ILE A 369 -5.31 22.52 1.39
C ILE A 369 -6.39 23.58 1.59
N MET A 370 -7.62 23.29 1.19
CA MET A 370 -8.78 24.15 1.44
C MET A 370 -9.99 23.30 1.81
N PHE A 371 -10.66 23.65 2.90
CA PHE A 371 -11.96 23.08 3.25
C PHE A 371 -13.03 23.68 2.37
N THR A 372 -13.72 22.84 1.60
CA THR A 372 -14.68 23.28 0.58
C THR A 372 -16.12 23.06 1.02
N GLN A 373 -16.38 22.05 1.85
CA GLN A 373 -17.69 21.75 2.40
C GLN A 373 -17.60 21.26 3.84
N GLY A 374 -18.63 21.57 4.63
CA GLY A 374 -18.76 21.11 6.01
C GLY A 374 -17.81 21.83 6.96
N SER A 375 -17.60 21.25 8.14
CA SER A 375 -16.79 21.86 9.21
C SER A 375 -15.86 20.84 9.85
N ARG A 376 -14.69 21.32 10.25
CA ARG A 376 -13.69 20.54 11.01
C ARG A 376 -14.23 20.17 12.38
N ASP A 377 -14.90 21.12 13.05
CA ASP A 377 -15.46 20.97 14.39
C ASP A 377 -16.55 19.89 14.43
N GLU A 378 -17.34 19.76 13.35
CA GLU A 378 -18.35 18.70 13.22
C GLU A 378 -17.75 17.35 12.80
N ARG A 379 -16.43 17.27 12.54
CA ARG A 379 -15.73 16.14 11.89
C ARG A 379 -16.44 15.63 10.63
N ARG A 380 -17.08 16.55 9.91
CA ARG A 380 -17.87 16.24 8.72
C ARG A 380 -17.58 17.26 7.64
N PHE A 381 -16.60 16.97 6.79
CA PHE A 381 -16.11 17.91 5.80
C PHE A 381 -15.56 17.24 4.54
N ALA A 382 -15.36 18.07 3.52
CA ALA A 382 -14.50 17.78 2.38
C ALA A 382 -13.38 18.83 2.33
N ALA A 383 -12.15 18.36 2.16
CA ALA A 383 -10.96 19.19 1.99
C ALA A 383 -10.26 18.82 0.69
N VAL A 384 -9.79 19.82 -0.04
CA VAL A 384 -9.20 19.68 -1.38
C VAL A 384 -7.76 20.16 -1.33
N TYR A 385 -6.87 19.40 -1.97
CA TYR A 385 -5.45 19.71 -2.04
C TYR A 385 -5.10 20.35 -3.38
N GLY A 386 -4.28 21.38 -3.30
CA GLY A 386 -3.73 22.12 -4.43
C GLY A 386 -2.23 21.89 -4.61
N TYR A 387 -1.78 21.79 -5.85
CA TYR A 387 -0.37 21.84 -6.22
C TYR A 387 -0.21 22.63 -7.51
N GLN A 388 0.66 23.64 -7.52
CA GLN A 388 0.92 24.50 -8.69
C GLN A 388 -0.38 25.05 -9.32
N GLY A 389 -1.32 25.50 -8.50
CA GLY A 389 -2.60 26.06 -8.95
C GLY A 389 -3.58 25.04 -9.54
N ARG A 390 -3.39 23.73 -9.32
CA ARG A 390 -4.29 22.66 -9.77
C ARG A 390 -4.80 21.81 -8.62
N VAL A 391 -6.04 21.32 -8.75
CA VAL A 391 -6.60 20.31 -7.84
C VAL A 391 -5.92 18.97 -8.09
N ILE A 392 -5.33 18.38 -7.04
CA ILE A 392 -4.59 17.11 -7.13
C ILE A 392 -5.16 16.01 -6.22
N ALA A 393 -5.93 16.37 -5.20
CA ALA A 393 -6.59 15.41 -4.33
C ALA A 393 -7.77 16.02 -3.59
N ALA A 394 -8.61 15.17 -3.02
CA ALA A 394 -9.59 15.54 -2.00
C ALA A 394 -9.67 14.43 -0.94
N VAL A 395 -10.00 14.82 0.29
CA VAL A 395 -10.31 13.93 1.40
C VAL A 395 -11.63 14.34 2.01
N THR A 396 -12.41 13.36 2.47
CA THR A 396 -13.66 13.58 3.18
C THR A 396 -13.68 12.81 4.48
N PHE A 397 -14.22 13.45 5.52
CA PHE A 397 -14.63 12.83 6.77
C PHE A 397 -16.16 12.87 6.78
N ASP A 398 -16.82 11.71 6.74
CA ASP A 398 -18.30 11.55 6.72
C ASP A 398 -19.08 12.46 5.74
N ASN A 399 -18.43 12.85 4.64
CA ASN A 399 -19.01 13.71 3.61
C ASN A 399 -18.69 13.22 2.18
N CYS A 400 -18.64 11.90 1.99
CA CYS A 400 -18.15 11.27 0.76
C CYS A 400 -18.93 11.58 -0.52
N ARG A 401 -20.12 12.19 -0.43
CA ARG A 401 -20.93 12.58 -1.61
C ARG A 401 -20.18 13.49 -2.59
N TRP A 402 -19.19 14.23 -2.10
CA TRP A 402 -18.40 15.18 -2.91
C TRP A 402 -17.21 14.54 -3.64
N LEU A 403 -16.83 13.29 -3.31
CA LEU A 403 -15.65 12.67 -3.90
C LEU A 403 -15.74 12.45 -5.41
N PRO A 404 -16.87 11.98 -5.99
CA PRO A 404 -16.97 11.84 -7.45
C PRO A 404 -16.78 13.17 -8.17
N PHE A 405 -17.29 14.27 -7.60
CA PHE A 405 -17.09 15.61 -8.13
C PHE A 405 -15.60 15.98 -8.15
N TYR A 406 -14.88 15.80 -7.04
CA TYR A 406 -13.45 16.12 -6.97
C TYR A 406 -12.56 15.19 -7.79
N GLN A 407 -12.95 13.93 -7.94
CA GLN A 407 -12.28 13.01 -8.86
C GLN A 407 -12.32 13.56 -10.29
N GLN A 408 -13.49 14.02 -10.76
CA GLN A 408 -13.62 14.64 -12.08
C GLN A 408 -12.75 15.91 -12.20
N GLN A 409 -12.66 16.72 -11.15
CA GLN A 409 -11.79 17.92 -11.14
C GLN A 409 -10.31 17.56 -11.29
N ILE A 410 -9.85 16.46 -10.67
CA ILE A 410 -8.47 15.96 -10.80
C ILE A 410 -8.23 15.48 -12.23
N GLU A 411 -9.14 14.68 -12.78
CA GLU A 411 -9.06 14.13 -14.13
C GLU A 411 -9.02 15.23 -15.20
N SER A 412 -9.80 16.31 -15.02
CA SER A 412 -9.82 17.46 -15.92
C SER A 412 -8.70 18.49 -15.65
N GLY A 413 -7.89 18.30 -14.61
CA GLY A 413 -6.85 19.23 -14.21
C GLY A 413 -7.36 20.60 -13.79
N ALA A 414 -8.52 20.66 -13.11
CA ALA A 414 -9.18 21.88 -12.70
C ALA A 414 -8.29 22.81 -11.85
N PRO A 415 -8.53 24.14 -11.90
CA PRO A 415 -7.75 25.10 -11.14
C PRO A 415 -8.00 24.99 -9.63
N PHE A 416 -6.96 25.28 -8.85
CA PHE A 416 -6.99 25.49 -7.41
C PHE A 416 -6.53 26.93 -7.10
N PRO A 417 -7.20 27.68 -6.19
CA PRO A 417 -8.36 27.29 -5.40
C PRO A 417 -9.64 27.09 -6.23
N VAL A 418 -10.50 26.17 -5.77
CA VAL A 418 -11.74 25.82 -6.48
C VAL A 418 -12.77 26.96 -6.33
N PRO A 419 -13.33 27.53 -7.43
CA PRO A 419 -14.11 28.77 -7.38
C PRO A 419 -15.58 28.64 -6.92
N PHE A 420 -16.03 27.49 -6.40
CA PHE A 420 -17.46 27.19 -6.30
C PHE A 420 -18.12 27.64 -4.97
N PRO A 421 -19.20 28.45 -5.01
CA PRO A 421 -19.95 28.88 -3.84
C PRO A 421 -21.19 28.02 -3.54
N THR A 422 -21.08 26.68 -3.58
CA THR A 422 -22.23 25.80 -3.34
C THR A 422 -22.76 25.94 -1.90
N VAL A 423 -24.08 25.81 -1.74
CA VAL A 423 -24.86 25.98 -0.49
C VAL A 423 -24.76 24.74 0.41
N ASP A 424 -23.55 24.21 0.58
CA ASP A 424 -23.28 23.29 1.69
C ASP A 424 -22.85 24.10 2.91
N ARG A 425 -23.07 23.58 4.13
CA ARG A 425 -22.82 24.29 5.39
C ARG A 425 -21.47 25.03 5.36
N ARG A 426 -21.50 26.29 5.83
CA ARG A 426 -20.42 27.28 5.81
C ARG A 426 -19.05 26.62 6.03
N PRO A 427 -18.21 26.48 5.00
CA PRO A 427 -16.84 26.01 5.20
C PRO A 427 -16.07 27.05 6.03
N ASP A 428 -15.40 26.59 7.07
CA ASP A 428 -14.50 27.41 7.89
C ASP A 428 -13.39 27.96 7.01
N GLY A 429 -13.53 29.23 6.60
CA GLY A 429 -12.56 29.93 5.77
C GLY A 429 -12.24 29.21 4.47
N ARG A 430 -12.96 29.53 3.38
CA ARG A 430 -12.58 29.17 1.99
C ARG A 430 -11.28 29.86 1.56
N LYS A 431 -10.20 29.55 2.26
CA LYS A 431 -8.88 30.10 2.06
C LYS A 431 -7.94 28.90 2.00
N PRO A 432 -7.17 28.76 0.92
CA PRO A 432 -6.03 27.87 0.93
C PRO A 432 -5.15 28.17 2.15
N MET A 433 -4.66 27.11 2.74
CA MET A 433 -3.63 27.14 3.77
C MET A 433 -2.58 26.10 3.41
N PRO A 434 -1.35 26.21 3.94
CA PRO A 434 -0.36 25.14 3.80
C PRO A 434 -0.96 23.79 4.19
N ALA A 435 -0.68 22.74 3.40
CA ALA A 435 -1.15 21.39 3.73
C ALA A 435 -0.34 20.74 4.88
N ASP A 436 0.79 21.35 5.26
CA ASP A 436 1.66 20.93 6.36
C ASP A 436 2.13 19.47 6.24
N PHE A 437 2.46 19.04 5.02
CA PHE A 437 3.19 17.78 4.84
C PHE A 437 4.64 17.94 5.35
N PRO A 438 5.22 16.90 5.97
CA PRO A 438 6.63 16.90 6.33
C PRO A 438 7.49 17.12 5.08
N ASP A 439 8.60 17.83 5.24
CA ASP A 439 9.57 17.98 4.15
C ASP A 439 9.99 16.59 3.65
N PRO A 440 9.79 16.26 2.36
CA PRO A 440 10.14 14.96 1.81
C PRO A 440 11.63 14.65 1.89
N SER A 441 12.49 15.65 2.11
CA SER A 441 13.92 15.51 2.37
C SER A 441 14.24 15.11 3.81
N VAL A 442 13.31 15.32 4.76
CA VAL A 442 13.39 14.82 6.12
C VAL A 442 12.93 13.37 6.08
N PRO A 443 13.86 12.40 6.18
CA PRO A 443 13.51 11.00 6.03
C PRO A 443 12.46 10.62 7.07
N THR A 444 11.38 9.99 6.62
CA THR A 444 10.43 9.40 7.58
C THR A 444 11.00 8.17 8.29
N HIS A 445 12.22 7.76 7.93
CA HIS A 445 12.90 6.56 8.37
C HIS A 445 14.40 6.83 8.43
N GLY A 446 15.11 6.08 9.28
CA GLY A 446 16.57 6.01 9.29
C GLY A 446 17.18 6.04 7.87
N PRO A 447 18.30 6.75 7.64
CA PRO A 447 18.71 7.14 6.29
C PRO A 447 19.30 6.06 5.30
N THR A 448 19.11 6.22 3.99
CA THR A 448 19.44 5.23 2.94
C THR A 448 20.44 5.74 1.90
N ILE A 449 21.70 5.25 1.84
CA ILE A 449 22.71 5.72 0.86
C ILE A 449 22.28 5.38 -0.56
N THR A 450 22.30 6.38 -1.45
CA THR A 450 21.99 6.23 -2.88
C THR A 450 23.26 6.46 -3.68
N LEU A 451 23.57 5.53 -4.60
CA LEU A 451 24.63 5.71 -5.58
C LEU A 451 24.14 6.69 -6.66
N SER A 452 24.73 7.88 -6.73
CA SER A 452 24.43 8.85 -7.79
C SER A 452 25.62 8.97 -8.73
N GLY A 453 25.36 8.73 -10.02
CA GLY A 453 26.32 8.82 -11.09
C GLY A 453 25.60 8.94 -12.43
N TYR A 454 26.03 9.87 -13.28
CA TYR A 454 25.45 10.05 -14.62
C TYR A 454 26.11 9.12 -15.67
N SER A 455 27.19 8.42 -15.32
CA SER A 455 27.98 7.52 -16.19
C SER A 455 28.49 6.31 -15.39
N PRO A 456 28.72 5.12 -16.00
CA PRO A 456 29.35 3.97 -15.34
C PRO A 456 30.73 4.26 -14.70
N ALA A 457 31.39 5.33 -15.15
CA ALA A 457 32.66 5.81 -14.61
C ALA A 457 32.51 6.88 -13.50
N ASP A 458 31.34 7.52 -13.37
CA ASP A 458 31.06 8.50 -12.33
C ASP A 458 30.39 7.83 -11.14
N LYS A 459 31.18 7.38 -10.16
CA LYS A 459 30.66 6.91 -8.87
C LYS A 459 30.89 7.99 -7.81
N LYS A 460 29.86 8.77 -7.47
CA LYS A 460 29.86 9.58 -6.24
C LYS A 460 29.01 8.90 -5.18
N MET A 461 29.61 8.73 -4.01
CA MET A 461 28.96 8.20 -2.81
C MET A 461 28.50 9.37 -1.94
N THR A 462 27.23 9.40 -1.59
CA THR A 462 26.66 10.41 -0.68
C THR A 462 26.05 9.70 0.52
N PHE A 463 26.46 10.10 1.73
CA PHE A 463 26.09 9.45 2.99
C PHE A 463 24.63 9.70 3.41
N ILE A 464 23.96 8.65 3.87
CA ILE A 464 22.56 8.64 4.31
C ILE A 464 22.47 7.47 5.35
N PRO A 465 22.52 7.72 6.68
CA PRO A 465 22.66 6.67 7.74
C PRO A 465 21.42 6.02 8.42
N ALA A 466 20.94 4.82 8.05
CA ALA A 466 19.90 4.08 8.79
C ALA A 466 20.52 3.08 9.77
N HIS A 467 20.89 3.55 10.96
CA HIS A 467 21.16 2.66 12.08
C HIS A 467 20.49 3.24 13.31
N HIS A 468 19.36 2.64 13.70
CA HIS A 468 19.09 2.04 15.00
C HIS A 468 17.75 1.30 14.91
#